data_AF-A0A1F5BC67-F1
#
_entry.id   AF-A0A1F5BC67-F1
#
_cell.length_a   1.000
_cell.length_b   1.000
_cell.length_c   1.000
_cell.angle_alpha   90.00
_cell.angle_beta   90.00
_cell.angle_gamma   90.00
#
_symmetry.space_group_name_H-M   'P 1'
#
loop_
_entity.id
_entity.type
_entity.pdbx_description
1 polymer ?
#
loop_
_entity_poly.entity_id
_entity_poly.type
_entity_poly.pdbx_seq_one_letter_code
_entity_poly.pdbx_strand_id
1 'polypeptide(L)'
;MAIDSAFRQAEETFHRLKGQLRSGEISRREFLDELKKLQLKDDQERLWMIGSQSGKWYYLKGKDWIQSEPPAAKESKAVCPYCGFENKPQSAICARCGGGIGEYADVCPRCGSKLRPPLYECPECAKGDVAATRTFDPRPRAVPRPERSLTVLRELKPWSFFFFGGTLGLLLGVVFGAFIGATGALPGLVKALPNLFAETQGKLLGAVVFAATSGIFWFAALGVLFLLLALLANLILSMIGGLKFVLGSVGEIKKVAPPKEKPRVTKDNLLDL
;
A
#
# COMPACT_ATOMS: atom_id res chain seq x y z
N MET A 1 3.98 1.92 30.74
CA MET A 1 5.42 2.28 30.76
C MET A 1 6.33 1.15 30.30
N ALA A 2 6.40 -0.02 30.96
CA ALA A 2 7.28 -1.11 30.51
C ALA A 2 6.83 -1.77 29.19
N ILE A 3 5.53 -2.04 29.04
CA ILE A 3 4.95 -2.69 27.86
C ILE A 3 5.10 -1.81 26.60
N ASP A 4 4.98 -0.48 26.75
CA ASP A 4 5.08 0.46 25.62
C ASP A 4 6.48 0.46 25.00
N SER A 5 7.51 0.33 25.83
CA SER A 5 8.89 0.26 25.37
C SER A 5 9.20 -1.04 24.62
N ALA A 6 8.56 -2.15 24.97
CA ALA A 6 8.78 -3.46 24.34
C ALA A 6 8.25 -3.51 22.90
N PHE A 7 7.03 -3.00 22.68
CA PHE A 7 6.45 -2.92 21.32
C PHE A 7 7.30 -2.04 20.40
N ARG A 8 7.76 -0.89 20.91
CA ARG A 8 8.64 0.00 20.14
C ARG A 8 9.99 -0.63 19.81
N GLN A 9 10.62 -1.32 20.76
CA GLN A 9 11.88 -2.03 20.52
C GLN A 9 11.72 -3.16 19.48
N ALA A 10 10.58 -3.85 19.48
CA ALA A 10 10.27 -4.86 18.48
C ALA A 10 10.10 -4.25 17.08
N GLU A 11 9.47 -3.08 16.94
CA GLU A 11 9.38 -2.35 15.66
C GLU A 11 10.75 -1.91 15.16
N GLU A 12 11.57 -1.31 16.01
CA GLU A 12 12.93 -0.88 15.66
C GLU A 12 13.78 -2.08 15.21
N THR A 13 13.67 -3.21 15.91
CA THR A 13 14.36 -4.45 15.55
C THR A 13 13.87 -5.02 14.21
N PHE A 14 12.56 -4.99 13.96
CA PHE A 14 11.99 -5.39 12.67
C PHE A 14 12.52 -4.55 11.52
N HIS A 15 12.57 -3.22 11.68
CA HIS A 15 13.10 -2.31 10.66
C HIS A 15 14.58 -2.58 10.37
N ARG A 16 15.37 -2.85 11.41
CA ARG A 16 16.78 -3.26 11.27
C ARG A 16 16.89 -4.56 10.47
N LEU A 17 16.18 -5.61 10.86
CA LEU A 17 16.18 -6.92 10.18
C LEU A 17 15.74 -6.80 8.70
N LYS A 18 14.74 -5.95 8.40
CA LYS A 18 14.29 -5.69 7.03
C LYS A 18 15.35 -4.96 6.20
N GLY A 19 16.15 -4.09 6.84
CA GLY A 19 17.34 -3.48 6.24
C GLY A 19 18.37 -4.53 5.85
N GLN A 20 18.71 -5.43 6.77
CA GLN A 20 19.69 -6.51 6.56
C GLN A 20 19.25 -7.51 5.48
N LEU A 21 17.95 -7.84 5.43
CA LEU A 21 17.39 -8.68 4.37
C LEU A 21 17.51 -8.02 2.99
N ARG A 22 17.36 -6.68 2.93
CA ARG A 22 17.50 -5.91 1.68
C ARG A 22 18.94 -5.77 1.22
N SER A 23 19.89 -5.67 2.15
CA SER A 23 21.32 -5.64 1.83
C SER A 23 21.91 -7.03 1.55
N GLY A 24 21.16 -8.10 1.81
CA GLY A 24 21.60 -9.48 1.63
C GLY A 24 22.48 -10.01 2.76
N GLU A 25 22.60 -9.27 3.86
CA GLU A 25 23.34 -9.67 5.07
C GLU A 25 22.69 -10.86 5.80
N ILE A 26 21.36 -11.00 5.69
CA ILE A 26 20.62 -12.14 6.22
C ILE A 26 19.73 -12.74 5.14
N SER A 27 19.59 -14.06 5.17
CA SER A 27 18.69 -14.79 4.31
C SER A 27 17.22 -14.61 4.73
N ARG A 28 16.29 -14.91 3.82
CA ARG A 28 14.86 -14.90 4.13
C ARG A 28 14.50 -15.86 5.27
N ARG A 29 15.22 -16.97 5.42
CA ARG A 29 14.99 -17.96 6.47
C ARG A 29 15.41 -17.39 7.84
N GLU A 30 16.61 -16.83 7.92
CA GLU A 30 17.12 -16.17 9.13
C GLU A 30 16.22 -15.00 9.54
N PHE A 31 15.75 -14.20 8.58
CA PHE A 31 14.77 -13.14 8.85
C PHE A 31 13.49 -13.65 9.52
N LEU A 32 12.93 -14.75 9.02
CA LEU A 32 11.71 -15.33 9.60
C LEU A 32 11.95 -15.93 10.99
N ASP A 33 13.12 -16.51 11.23
CA ASP A 33 13.45 -17.11 12.52
C ASP A 33 13.73 -16.04 13.58
N GLU A 34 14.41 -14.94 13.23
CA GLU A 34 14.56 -13.77 14.12
C GLU A 34 13.22 -13.07 14.37
N LEU A 35 12.36 -12.96 13.36
CA LEU A 35 11.04 -12.34 13.52
C LEU A 35 10.15 -13.10 14.53
N LYS A 36 10.22 -14.43 14.56
CA LYS A 36 9.47 -15.24 15.55
C LYS A 36 9.88 -14.94 16.99
N LYS A 37 11.13 -14.51 17.23
CA LYS A 37 11.62 -14.15 18.57
C LYS A 37 11.08 -12.80 19.05
N LEU A 38 10.59 -11.96 18.14
CA LEU A 38 10.00 -10.65 18.44
C LEU A 38 8.52 -10.74 18.86
N GLN A 39 8.03 -11.93 19.19
CA GLN A 39 6.67 -12.09 19.70
C GLN A 39 6.57 -11.52 21.11
N LEU A 40 5.52 -10.74 21.35
CA LEU A 40 5.29 -10.08 22.62
C LEU A 40 3.94 -10.51 23.19
N LYS A 41 3.83 -10.51 24.52
CA LYS A 41 2.55 -10.63 25.21
C LYS A 41 2.16 -9.27 25.76
N ASP A 42 0.89 -8.91 25.64
CA ASP A 42 0.36 -7.75 26.33
C ASP A 42 -0.15 -8.08 27.74
N ASP A 43 -0.68 -7.07 28.42
CA ASP A 43 -1.31 -7.15 29.75
C ASP A 43 -2.54 -8.06 29.80
N GLN A 44 -3.13 -8.35 28.64
CA GLN A 44 -4.27 -9.25 28.48
C GLN A 44 -3.84 -10.66 28.05
N GLU A 45 -2.54 -11.00 28.19
CA GLU A 45 -1.94 -12.28 27.76
C GLU A 45 -2.14 -12.60 26.27
N ARG A 46 -2.47 -11.60 25.44
CA ARG A 46 -2.58 -11.79 23.98
C ARG A 46 -1.19 -11.80 23.37
N LEU A 47 -0.96 -12.74 22.47
CA LEU A 47 0.30 -12.88 21.75
C LEU A 47 0.29 -12.01 20.50
N TRP A 48 1.29 -11.15 20.35
CA TRP A 48 1.46 -10.19 19.27
C TRP A 48 2.67 -10.51 18.40
N MET A 49 2.56 -10.24 17.10
CA MET A 49 3.63 -10.41 16.12
C MET A 49 3.52 -9.37 15.00
N ILE A 50 4.67 -8.95 14.46
CA ILE A 50 4.74 -8.13 13.24
C ILE A 50 4.72 -9.04 12.01
N GLY A 51 3.83 -8.77 11.06
CA GLY A 51 3.76 -9.51 9.80
C GLY A 51 5.00 -9.29 8.94
N SER A 52 5.65 -10.38 8.51
CA SER A 52 6.91 -10.36 7.74
C SER A 52 6.85 -9.53 6.45
N GLN A 53 5.70 -9.56 5.75
CA GLN A 53 5.49 -8.80 4.51
C GLN A 53 4.87 -7.43 4.76
N SER A 54 3.80 -7.38 5.57
CA SER A 54 3.01 -6.16 5.76
C SER A 54 3.67 -5.16 6.70
N GLY A 55 4.53 -5.61 7.61
CA GLY A 55 5.09 -4.79 8.70
C GLY A 55 4.03 -4.29 9.68
N LYS A 56 2.82 -4.86 9.65
CA LYS A 56 1.71 -4.50 10.54
C LYS A 56 1.66 -5.45 11.73
N TRP A 57 1.06 -4.98 12.82
CA TRP A 57 0.82 -5.79 14.02
C TRP A 57 -0.39 -6.71 13.85
N TYR A 58 -0.24 -7.92 14.38
CA TYR A 58 -1.28 -8.93 14.49
C TYR A 58 -1.26 -9.50 15.89
N TYR A 59 -2.44 -9.87 16.41
CA TYR A 59 -2.55 -10.64 17.64
C TYR A 59 -3.21 -11.98 17.38
N LEU A 60 -2.86 -12.99 18.16
CA LEU A 60 -3.41 -14.33 18.06
C LEU A 60 -4.78 -14.40 18.75
N LYS A 61 -5.82 -14.77 18.01
CA LYS A 61 -7.16 -15.07 18.53
C LYS A 61 -7.52 -16.50 18.15
N GLY A 62 -7.42 -17.42 19.11
CA GLY A 62 -7.61 -18.84 18.85
C GLY A 62 -6.49 -19.38 17.95
N LYS A 63 -6.80 -19.65 16.67
CA LYS A 63 -5.84 -20.09 15.66
C LYS A 63 -5.53 -19.02 14.60
N ASP A 64 -6.19 -17.87 14.66
CA ASP A 64 -6.11 -16.84 13.63
C ASP A 64 -5.28 -15.64 14.09
N TRP A 65 -4.49 -15.09 13.16
CA TRP A 65 -3.77 -13.84 13.36
C TRP A 65 -4.61 -12.66 12.86
N ILE A 66 -5.07 -11.82 13.78
CA ILE A 66 -5.94 -10.68 13.48
C ILE A 66 -5.12 -9.40 13.50
N GLN A 67 -5.16 -8.65 12.41
CA GLN A 67 -4.45 -7.36 12.31
C GLN A 67 -5.08 -6.34 13.26
N SER A 68 -4.27 -5.72 14.12
CA SER A 68 -4.73 -4.67 15.05
C SER A 68 -3.57 -3.76 15.45
N GLU A 69 -3.89 -2.61 16.04
CA GLU A 69 -2.90 -1.75 16.70
C GLU A 69 -2.61 -2.28 18.11
N PRO A 70 -1.33 -2.38 18.53
CA PRO A 70 -0.99 -2.84 19.87
C PRO A 70 -1.44 -1.83 20.93
N PRO A 71 -1.73 -2.26 22.18
CA PRO A 71 -2.21 -1.37 23.23
C PRO A 71 -1.32 -0.15 23.47
N ALA A 72 -0.01 -0.32 23.29
CA ALA A 72 1.02 0.72 23.38
C ALA A 72 0.98 1.80 22.28
N ALA A 73 0.35 1.52 21.13
CA ALA A 73 0.20 2.50 20.06
C ALA A 73 -0.87 3.55 20.37
N LYS A 74 -1.68 3.34 21.43
CA LYS A 74 -2.53 4.39 21.98
C LYS A 74 -1.69 5.34 22.83
N GLU A 75 -1.22 6.38 22.14
CA GLU A 75 -0.91 7.70 22.69
C GLU A 75 0.50 7.93 23.29
N SER A 76 1.53 7.90 22.45
CA SER A 76 2.66 8.84 22.66
C SER A 76 2.36 10.14 21.92
N LYS A 77 1.54 11.01 22.52
CA LYS A 77 1.34 12.35 21.96
C LYS A 77 2.66 13.11 22.00
N ALA A 78 3.07 13.68 20.86
CA ALA A 78 4.28 14.47 20.79
C ALA A 78 3.98 15.89 21.28
N VAL A 79 4.38 16.20 22.51
CA VAL A 79 4.20 17.54 23.08
C VAL A 79 5.22 18.48 22.45
N CYS A 80 4.74 19.57 21.86
CA CYS A 80 5.60 20.57 21.24
C CYS A 80 6.41 21.31 22.33
N PRO A 81 7.76 21.32 22.26
CA PRO A 81 8.59 21.97 23.28
C PRO A 81 8.44 23.50 23.29
N TYR A 82 7.92 24.09 22.21
CA TYR A 82 7.77 25.53 22.06
C TYR A 82 6.45 26.10 22.59
N CYS A 83 5.36 25.34 22.53
CA CYS A 83 4.02 25.85 22.88
C CYS A 83 3.16 24.89 23.72
N GLY A 84 3.70 23.73 24.09
CA GLY A 84 3.01 22.70 24.88
C GLY A 84 1.85 22.00 24.16
N PHE A 85 1.65 22.25 22.86
CA PHE A 85 0.55 21.63 22.12
C PHE A 85 0.81 20.15 21.88
N GLU A 86 -0.21 19.31 22.07
CA GLU A 86 -0.15 17.87 21.81
C GLU A 86 -0.32 17.59 20.31
N ASN A 87 0.70 17.00 19.70
CA ASN A 87 0.70 16.64 18.29
C ASN A 87 0.63 15.12 18.13
N LYS A 88 0.31 14.66 16.91
CA LYS A 88 0.41 13.23 16.60
C LYS A 88 1.87 12.78 16.77
N PRO A 89 2.13 11.54 17.26
CA PRO A 89 3.47 11.04 17.58
C PRO A 89 4.53 11.26 16.48
N GLN A 90 4.12 11.23 15.21
CA GLN A 90 5.00 11.35 14.03
C GLN A 90 4.99 12.75 13.39
N SER A 91 4.43 13.77 14.08
CA SER A 91 4.40 15.12 13.54
C SER A 91 5.80 15.72 13.62
N ALA A 92 6.43 16.02 12.49
CA ALA A 92 7.71 16.73 12.46
C ALA A 92 7.55 18.22 12.79
N ILE A 93 6.33 18.76 12.62
CA ILE A 93 6.01 20.17 12.80
C ILE A 93 4.75 20.28 13.67
N CYS A 94 4.74 21.25 14.58
CA CYS A 94 3.60 21.53 15.43
C CYS A 94 2.43 22.11 14.65
N ALA A 95 1.25 21.50 14.76
CA ALA A 95 0.04 21.99 14.10
C ALA A 95 -0.44 23.35 14.65
N ARG A 96 0.00 23.75 15.85
CA ARG A 96 -0.37 25.03 16.47
C ARG A 96 0.61 26.15 16.14
N CYS A 97 1.91 25.96 16.40
CA CYS A 97 2.89 27.04 16.28
C CYS A 97 3.84 26.90 15.08
N GLY A 98 3.83 25.77 14.37
CA GLY A 98 4.77 25.52 13.28
C GLY A 98 6.21 25.21 13.71
N GLY A 99 6.47 25.05 15.02
CA GLY A 99 7.78 24.65 15.54
C GLY A 99 8.11 23.18 15.27
N GLY A 100 9.39 22.85 15.11
CA GLY A 100 9.84 21.47 14.93
C GLY A 100 9.57 20.58 16.16
N ILE A 101 9.34 19.29 15.94
CA ILE A 101 9.05 18.32 17.00
C ILE A 101 9.89 17.06 16.78
N GLY A 102 10.32 16.44 17.87
CA GLY A 102 11.15 15.22 17.84
C GLY A 102 12.57 15.53 17.38
N GLU A 103 13.05 14.79 16.38
CA GLU A 103 14.40 14.94 15.82
C GLU A 103 14.67 16.32 15.20
N TYR A 104 13.62 17.02 14.76
CA TYR A 104 13.70 18.35 14.14
C TYR A 104 13.43 19.51 15.13
N ALA A 105 13.40 19.22 16.44
CA ALA A 105 13.22 20.26 17.46
C ALA A 105 14.43 21.20 17.58
N ASP A 106 15.50 20.98 16.83
CA ASP A 106 16.75 21.74 16.85
C ASP A 106 16.79 22.88 15.82
N VAL A 107 15.67 23.30 15.22
CA VAL A 107 15.62 24.43 14.27
C VAL A 107 14.63 25.50 14.72
N CYS A 108 15.09 26.74 14.84
CA CYS A 108 14.26 27.87 15.22
C CYS A 108 13.21 28.19 14.14
N PRO A 109 11.90 28.20 14.46
CA PRO A 109 10.86 28.50 13.46
C PRO A 109 10.81 29.97 13.05
N ARG A 110 11.48 30.88 13.78
CA ARG A 110 11.49 32.31 13.52
C ARG A 110 12.59 32.73 12.54
N CYS A 111 13.82 32.24 12.71
CA CYS A 111 14.97 32.62 11.86
C CYS A 111 15.67 31.45 11.16
N GLY A 112 15.31 30.19 11.46
CA GLY A 112 15.94 29.01 10.87
C GLY A 112 17.29 28.59 11.49
N SER A 113 17.77 29.26 12.55
CA SER A 113 19.01 28.89 13.22
C SER A 113 18.92 27.52 13.92
N LYS A 114 20.02 26.77 13.97
CA LYS A 114 20.09 25.53 14.74
C LYS A 114 20.12 25.82 16.25
N LEU A 115 19.15 25.28 16.98
CA LEU A 115 19.00 25.37 18.43
C LEU A 115 19.62 24.14 19.09
N ARG A 116 20.36 24.33 20.18
CA ARG A 116 20.77 23.22 21.05
C ARG A 116 19.74 23.07 22.18
N PRO A 117 19.14 21.88 22.38
CA PRO A 117 18.35 21.63 23.58
C PRO A 117 19.21 21.87 24.84
N PRO A 118 18.65 22.37 25.96
CA PRO A 118 17.24 22.65 26.23
C PRO A 118 16.92 24.16 26.21
N LEU A 119 17.21 24.87 25.10
CA LEU A 119 16.99 26.32 25.05
C LEU A 119 15.54 26.68 24.67
N TYR A 120 14.85 27.37 25.58
CA TYR A 120 13.52 27.96 25.37
C TYR A 120 13.56 29.26 24.54
N GLU A 121 14.73 29.91 24.46
CA GLU A 121 14.95 31.15 23.72
C GLU A 121 16.04 30.98 22.66
N CYS A 122 15.81 31.56 21.49
CA CYS A 122 16.76 31.51 20.38
C CYS A 122 17.77 32.66 20.50
N PRO A 123 19.09 32.38 20.65
CA PRO A 123 20.10 33.41 20.82
C PRO A 123 20.27 34.31 19.59
N GLU A 124 19.93 33.83 18.40
CA GLU A 124 19.95 34.63 17.16
C GLU A 124 18.73 35.55 17.05
N CYS A 125 17.56 35.12 17.53
CA CYS A 125 16.36 35.97 17.56
C CYS A 125 16.36 36.97 18.71
N ALA A 126 17.12 36.70 19.78
CA ALA A 126 17.24 37.58 20.94
C ALA A 126 18.14 38.80 20.69
N LYS A 127 19.01 38.74 19.66
CA LYS A 127 20.00 39.80 19.37
C LYS A 127 19.46 41.04 18.62
N GLY A 128 18.22 41.01 18.09
CA GLY A 128 17.70 42.06 17.17
C GLY A 128 18.44 42.02 15.82
N ASP A 129 17.89 42.16 14.61
CA ASP A 129 16.80 42.99 14.11
C ASP A 129 16.11 42.26 12.93
N VAL A 130 15.63 41.03 13.15
CA VAL A 130 14.86 40.34 12.11
C VAL A 130 13.44 40.87 12.16
N ALA A 131 13.19 41.90 11.34
CA ALA A 131 11.92 42.56 11.13
C ALA A 131 10.76 41.55 11.15
N ALA A 132 9.91 41.71 12.16
CA ALA A 132 8.71 40.93 12.35
C ALA A 132 7.68 41.30 11.27
N THR A 133 7.76 40.69 10.10
CA THR A 133 6.71 40.82 9.05
C THR A 133 5.98 39.51 8.77
N ARG A 134 5.98 38.59 9.72
CA ARG A 134 4.90 37.59 9.81
C ARG A 134 4.19 37.81 11.13
N THR A 135 3.16 38.65 11.11
CA THR A 135 2.11 38.63 12.14
C THR A 135 1.65 37.19 12.29
N PHE A 136 2.01 36.59 13.42
CA PHE A 136 1.48 35.31 13.84
C PHE A 136 -0.03 35.50 14.01
N ASP A 137 -0.82 34.98 13.06
CA ASP A 137 -2.27 34.89 13.23
C ASP A 137 -2.53 33.69 14.15
N PRO A 138 -3.03 33.90 15.39
CA PRO A 138 -3.29 32.83 16.33
C PRO A 138 -4.50 31.97 15.93
N ARG A 139 -5.22 32.34 14.88
CA ARG A 139 -6.27 31.47 14.33
C ARG A 139 -5.60 30.27 13.67
N PRO A 140 -5.99 29.03 14.04
CA PRO A 140 -5.52 27.86 13.32
C PRO A 140 -5.88 28.02 11.86
N ARG A 141 -4.87 28.18 10.98
CA ARG A 141 -5.08 28.04 9.54
C ARG A 141 -5.74 26.68 9.37
N ALA A 142 -6.91 26.65 8.75
CA ALA A 142 -7.58 25.40 8.44
C ALA A 142 -6.58 24.51 7.69
N VAL A 143 -6.07 23.50 8.38
CA VAL A 143 -5.28 22.45 7.74
C VAL A 143 -6.22 21.85 6.69
N PRO A 144 -5.87 21.85 5.40
CA PRO A 144 -6.69 21.20 4.40
C PRO A 144 -6.93 19.77 4.89
N ARG A 145 -8.19 19.44 5.20
CA ARG A 145 -8.56 18.09 5.61
C ARG A 145 -8.02 17.18 4.51
N PRO A 146 -7.21 16.15 4.82
CA PRO A 146 -6.72 15.24 3.79
C PRO A 146 -7.93 14.76 3.01
N GLU A 147 -7.95 15.13 1.73
CA GLU A 147 -9.08 14.93 0.84
C GLU A 147 -9.24 13.42 0.70
N ARG A 148 -10.12 12.84 1.52
CA ARG A 148 -10.50 11.44 1.39
C ARG A 148 -11.29 11.36 0.09
N SER A 149 -10.61 11.06 -1.00
CA SER A 149 -11.24 10.79 -2.28
C SER A 149 -12.09 9.53 -2.10
N LEU A 150 -13.37 9.73 -1.88
CA LEU A 150 -14.35 8.65 -1.80
C LEU A 150 -14.58 8.16 -3.23
N THR A 151 -13.81 7.16 -3.66
CA THR A 151 -13.96 6.58 -4.99
C THR A 151 -15.21 5.71 -4.99
N VAL A 152 -16.24 6.16 -5.71
CA VAL A 152 -17.49 5.40 -5.89
C VAL A 152 -17.40 4.65 -7.21
N LEU A 153 -17.36 3.32 -7.15
CA LEU A 153 -17.48 2.49 -8.35
C LEU A 153 -18.97 2.46 -8.75
N ARG A 154 -19.30 3.18 -9.82
CA ARG A 154 -20.68 3.29 -10.32
C ARG A 154 -20.99 2.35 -11.47
N GLU A 155 -19.99 1.96 -12.25
CA GLU A 155 -20.21 1.24 -13.49
C GLU A 155 -19.03 0.32 -13.82
N LEU A 156 -19.34 -0.89 -14.25
CA LEU A 156 -18.44 -1.82 -14.91
C LEU A 156 -18.60 -1.67 -16.42
N LYS A 157 -17.50 -1.50 -17.15
CA LYS A 157 -17.53 -1.35 -18.62
C LYS A 157 -17.91 -2.69 -19.27
N PRO A 158 -19.11 -2.85 -19.87
CA PRO A 158 -19.57 -4.15 -20.35
C PRO A 158 -18.68 -4.75 -21.45
N TRP A 159 -18.16 -3.89 -22.33
CA TRP A 159 -17.24 -4.29 -23.40
C TRP A 159 -15.94 -4.90 -22.87
N SER A 160 -15.40 -4.41 -21.75
CA SER A 160 -14.19 -4.98 -21.15
C SER A 160 -14.43 -6.42 -20.66
N PHE A 161 -15.62 -6.70 -20.12
CA PHE A 161 -16.00 -8.05 -19.68
C PHE A 161 -16.25 -8.99 -20.86
N PHE A 162 -16.87 -8.50 -21.95
CA PHE A 162 -17.03 -9.25 -23.18
C PHE A 162 -15.69 -9.75 -23.74
N PHE A 163 -14.71 -8.85 -23.90
CA PHE A 163 -13.40 -9.24 -24.44
C PHE A 163 -12.60 -10.12 -23.46
N PHE A 164 -12.73 -9.90 -22.15
CA PHE A 164 -12.09 -10.75 -21.15
C PHE A 164 -12.65 -12.18 -21.18
N GLY A 165 -13.98 -12.33 -21.09
CA GLY A 165 -14.66 -13.62 -21.17
C GLY A 165 -14.45 -14.29 -22.53
N GLY A 166 -14.47 -13.50 -23.61
CA GLY A 166 -14.20 -13.98 -24.96
C GLY A 166 -12.79 -14.53 -25.11
N THR A 167 -11.76 -13.80 -24.64
CA THR A 167 -10.37 -14.27 -24.70
C THR A 167 -10.17 -15.57 -23.92
N LEU A 168 -10.76 -15.67 -22.72
CA LEU A 168 -10.74 -16.90 -21.93
C LEU A 168 -11.44 -18.04 -22.67
N GLY A 169 -12.60 -17.76 -23.29
CA GLY A 169 -13.34 -18.74 -24.08
C GLY A 169 -12.60 -19.19 -25.34
N LEU A 170 -11.88 -18.30 -26.01
CA LEU A 170 -11.03 -18.65 -27.14
C LEU A 170 -9.95 -19.65 -26.74
N LEU A 171 -9.25 -19.40 -25.63
CA LEU A 171 -8.22 -20.31 -25.12
C LEU A 171 -8.77 -21.69 -24.79
N LEU A 172 -9.86 -21.75 -24.01
CA LEU A 172 -10.50 -23.00 -23.63
C LEU A 172 -11.08 -23.73 -24.85
N GLY A 173 -11.70 -22.98 -25.76
CA GLY A 173 -12.27 -23.49 -27.00
C GLY A 173 -11.22 -24.12 -27.89
N VAL A 174 -10.09 -23.45 -28.13
CA VAL A 174 -8.98 -23.98 -28.94
C VAL A 174 -8.45 -25.28 -28.35
N VAL A 175 -8.18 -25.33 -27.05
CA VAL A 175 -7.65 -26.53 -26.38
C VAL A 175 -8.65 -27.70 -26.48
N PHE A 176 -9.92 -27.45 -26.16
CA PHE A 176 -10.95 -28.47 -26.18
C PHE A 176 -11.27 -28.95 -27.60
N GLY A 177 -11.31 -28.04 -28.57
CA GLY A 177 -11.50 -28.35 -29.98
C GLY A 177 -10.35 -29.16 -30.57
N ALA A 178 -9.10 -28.77 -30.27
CA ALA A 178 -7.93 -29.54 -30.67
C ALA A 178 -7.98 -30.97 -30.11
N PHE A 179 -8.35 -31.11 -28.84
CA PHE A 179 -8.49 -32.40 -28.18
C PHE A 179 -9.56 -33.27 -28.87
N ILE A 180 -10.76 -32.74 -29.12
CA ILE A 180 -11.84 -33.48 -29.81
C ILE A 180 -11.44 -33.86 -31.23
N GLY A 181 -10.85 -32.92 -31.98
CA GLY A 181 -10.43 -33.12 -33.36
C GLY A 181 -9.32 -34.17 -33.49
N ALA A 182 -8.41 -34.23 -32.52
CA ALA A 182 -7.30 -35.19 -32.52
C ALA A 182 -7.69 -36.59 -32.01
N THR A 183 -8.50 -36.68 -30.95
CA THR A 183 -8.70 -37.94 -30.21
C THR A 183 -9.93 -38.73 -30.61
N GLY A 184 -10.89 -38.12 -31.31
CA GLY A 184 -12.14 -38.82 -31.60
C GLY A 184 -13.06 -39.01 -30.39
N ALA A 185 -12.74 -38.44 -29.23
CA ALA A 185 -13.34 -38.78 -27.93
C ALA A 185 -14.85 -38.52 -27.79
N LEU A 186 -15.47 -37.82 -28.73
CA LEU A 186 -16.91 -37.52 -28.74
C LEU A 186 -17.56 -37.87 -30.09
N PRO A 187 -17.66 -39.17 -30.44
CA PRO A 187 -18.19 -39.59 -31.74
C PRO A 187 -19.69 -39.25 -31.90
N GLY A 188 -20.45 -39.17 -30.81
CA GLY A 188 -21.85 -38.76 -30.83
C GLY A 188 -22.05 -37.28 -31.18
N LEU A 189 -21.11 -36.41 -30.78
CA LEU A 189 -21.15 -34.99 -31.11
C LEU A 189 -20.81 -34.75 -32.58
N VAL A 190 -19.83 -35.47 -33.12
CA VAL A 190 -19.37 -35.31 -34.51
C VAL A 190 -20.35 -35.86 -35.54
N LYS A 191 -21.16 -36.87 -35.19
CA LYS A 191 -22.26 -37.36 -36.05
C LYS A 191 -23.35 -36.32 -36.32
N ALA A 192 -23.49 -35.30 -35.48
CA ALA A 192 -24.45 -34.21 -35.67
C ALA A 192 -23.90 -33.07 -36.56
N LEU A 193 -22.60 -33.09 -36.88
CA LEU A 193 -21.97 -32.10 -37.75
C LEU A 193 -22.06 -32.52 -39.23
N PRO A 194 -22.01 -31.57 -40.19
CA PRO A 194 -21.94 -31.86 -41.61
C PRO A 194 -20.80 -32.83 -41.93
N ASN A 195 -20.99 -33.70 -42.95
CA ASN A 195 -20.05 -34.77 -43.32
C ASN A 195 -18.58 -34.30 -43.48
N LEU A 196 -18.35 -33.03 -43.81
CA LEU A 196 -17.05 -32.35 -43.86
C LEU A 196 -16.19 -32.49 -42.59
N PHE A 197 -16.80 -32.57 -41.41
CA PHE A 197 -16.08 -32.65 -40.12
C PHE A 197 -15.85 -34.10 -39.68
N ALA A 198 -16.68 -35.04 -40.13
CA ALA A 198 -16.56 -36.45 -39.80
C ALA A 198 -15.35 -37.10 -40.50
N GLU A 199 -15.06 -36.69 -41.73
CA GLU A 199 -13.97 -37.26 -42.55
C GLU A 199 -12.56 -36.74 -42.19
N THR A 200 -12.53 -35.61 -41.46
CA THR A 200 -11.29 -34.94 -41.02
C THR A 200 -10.89 -35.27 -39.58
N GLN A 201 -11.76 -35.93 -38.82
CA GLN A 201 -11.52 -36.32 -37.43
C GLN A 201 -10.37 -37.34 -37.31
N GLY A 202 -9.51 -37.20 -36.30
CA GLY A 202 -8.35 -38.07 -36.06
C GLY A 202 -7.12 -37.75 -36.92
N LYS A 203 -7.21 -36.76 -37.81
CA LYS A 203 -6.07 -36.20 -38.56
C LYS A 203 -5.60 -34.88 -37.93
N LEU A 204 -4.35 -34.50 -38.21
CA LEU A 204 -3.81 -33.19 -37.82
C LEU A 204 -4.72 -32.04 -38.29
N LEU A 205 -5.28 -32.17 -39.50
CA LEU A 205 -6.21 -31.19 -40.06
C LEU A 205 -7.50 -31.06 -39.23
N GLY A 206 -8.03 -32.18 -38.71
CA GLY A 206 -9.19 -32.18 -37.83
C GLY A 206 -8.93 -31.42 -36.54
N ALA A 207 -7.77 -31.63 -35.90
CA ALA A 207 -7.39 -30.88 -34.70
C ALA A 207 -7.39 -29.36 -34.93
N VAL A 208 -6.85 -28.90 -36.07
CA VAL A 208 -6.81 -27.46 -36.42
C VAL A 208 -8.20 -26.91 -36.70
N VAL A 209 -9.00 -27.61 -37.51
CA VAL A 209 -10.35 -27.17 -37.89
C VAL A 209 -11.28 -27.10 -36.68
N PHE A 210 -11.26 -28.13 -35.82
CA PHE A 210 -12.06 -28.13 -34.60
C PHE A 210 -11.60 -27.06 -33.62
N ALA A 211 -10.29 -26.85 -33.43
CA ALA A 211 -9.76 -25.78 -32.57
C ALA A 211 -10.20 -24.38 -33.03
N ALA A 212 -10.18 -24.10 -34.33
CA ALA A 212 -10.58 -22.80 -34.86
C ALA A 212 -12.09 -22.55 -34.68
N THR A 213 -12.92 -23.53 -35.06
CA THR A 213 -14.38 -23.40 -34.98
C THR A 213 -14.88 -23.35 -33.53
N SER A 214 -14.35 -24.19 -32.65
CA SER A 214 -14.67 -24.14 -31.22
C SER A 214 -14.14 -22.87 -30.56
N GLY A 215 -12.95 -22.39 -30.93
CA GLY A 215 -12.39 -21.15 -30.40
C GLY A 215 -13.28 -19.94 -30.68
N ILE A 216 -13.77 -19.80 -31.92
CA ILE A 216 -14.70 -18.73 -32.30
C ILE A 216 -16.03 -18.86 -31.56
N PHE A 217 -16.59 -20.08 -31.50
CA PHE A 217 -17.83 -20.34 -30.80
C PHE A 217 -17.74 -19.98 -29.31
N TRP A 218 -16.70 -20.44 -28.62
CA TRP A 218 -16.50 -20.19 -27.20
C TRP A 218 -16.13 -18.74 -26.89
N PHE A 219 -15.41 -18.05 -27.78
CA PHE A 219 -15.20 -16.61 -27.68
C PHE A 219 -16.54 -15.86 -27.63
N ALA A 220 -17.44 -16.18 -28.57
CA ALA A 220 -18.75 -15.55 -28.61
C ALA A 220 -19.61 -15.94 -27.40
N ALA A 221 -19.70 -17.23 -27.07
CA ALA A 221 -20.54 -17.72 -25.99
C ALA A 221 -20.12 -17.19 -24.61
N LEU A 222 -18.83 -17.30 -24.24
CA LEU A 222 -18.34 -16.78 -22.96
C LEU A 222 -18.27 -15.25 -22.94
N GLY A 223 -17.99 -14.61 -24.09
CA GLY A 223 -18.05 -13.15 -24.21
C GLY A 223 -19.45 -12.62 -23.91
N VAL A 224 -20.49 -13.20 -24.52
CA VAL A 224 -21.90 -12.85 -24.26
C VAL A 224 -22.28 -13.12 -22.81
N LEU A 225 -21.88 -14.26 -22.24
CA LEU A 225 -22.15 -14.56 -20.82
C LEU A 225 -21.56 -13.50 -19.88
N PHE A 226 -20.30 -13.12 -20.08
CA PHE A 226 -19.63 -12.10 -19.27
C PHE A 226 -20.22 -10.71 -19.48
N LEU A 227 -20.67 -10.40 -20.70
CA LEU A 227 -21.40 -9.17 -20.99
C LEU A 227 -22.71 -9.11 -20.21
N LEU A 228 -23.49 -10.19 -20.20
CA LEU A 228 -24.74 -10.28 -19.43
C LEU A 228 -24.48 -10.15 -17.92
N LEU A 229 -23.42 -10.80 -17.40
CA LEU A 229 -23.00 -10.66 -16.01
C LEU A 229 -22.61 -9.21 -15.66
N ALA A 230 -21.91 -8.50 -16.55
CA ALA A 230 -21.57 -7.10 -16.37
C ALA A 230 -22.81 -6.20 -16.38
N LEU A 231 -23.78 -6.45 -17.28
CA LEU A 231 -25.06 -5.75 -17.28
C LEU A 231 -25.86 -5.99 -16.00
N LEU A 232 -25.90 -7.24 -15.52
CA LEU A 232 -26.53 -7.59 -14.25
C LEU A 232 -25.85 -6.89 -13.07
N ALA A 233 -24.53 -6.85 -13.04
CA ALA A 233 -23.78 -6.14 -12.01
C ALA A 233 -24.03 -4.63 -12.05
N ASN A 234 -24.10 -4.02 -13.23
CA ASN A 234 -24.47 -2.61 -13.38
C ASN A 234 -25.90 -2.33 -12.91
N LEU A 235 -26.85 -3.23 -13.19
CA LEU A 235 -28.22 -3.15 -12.68
C LEU A 235 -28.23 -3.17 -11.14
N ILE A 236 -27.48 -4.07 -10.52
CA ILE A 236 -27.35 -4.16 -9.06
C ILE A 236 -26.71 -2.89 -8.49
N LEU A 237 -25.62 -2.40 -9.09
CA LEU A 237 -24.95 -1.16 -8.66
C LEU A 237 -25.87 0.06 -8.80
N SER A 238 -26.72 0.10 -9.83
CA SER A 238 -27.74 1.14 -9.99
C SER A 238 -28.78 1.14 -8.87
N MET A 239 -29.16 -0.04 -8.37
CA MET A 239 -30.11 -0.17 -7.26
C MET A 239 -29.50 0.24 -5.91
N ILE A 240 -28.21 -0.03 -5.69
CA ILE A 240 -27.51 0.23 -4.42
C ILE A 240 -26.94 1.66 -4.36
N GLY A 241 -26.79 2.34 -5.51
CA GLY A 241 -26.15 3.66 -5.59
C GLY A 241 -24.62 3.60 -5.69
N GLY A 242 -24.08 2.45 -6.13
CA GLY A 242 -22.65 2.20 -6.32
C GLY A 242 -21.93 1.69 -5.07
N LEU A 243 -20.74 1.10 -5.27
CA LEU A 243 -19.89 0.62 -4.17
C LEU A 243 -18.94 1.75 -3.74
N LYS A 244 -19.00 2.13 -2.45
CA LYS A 244 -18.18 3.20 -1.89
C LYS A 244 -16.89 2.61 -1.31
N PHE A 245 -15.74 2.95 -1.87
CA PHE A 245 -14.45 2.60 -1.31
C PHE A 245 -13.78 3.83 -0.72
N VAL A 246 -13.29 3.72 0.52
CA VAL A 246 -12.44 4.72 1.14
C VAL A 246 -11.00 4.33 0.85
N LEU A 247 -10.44 4.83 -0.25
CA LEU A 247 -9.00 4.68 -0.48
C LEU A 247 -8.28 5.74 0.36
N GLY A 248 -7.48 5.30 1.33
CA GLY A 248 -6.48 6.17 1.94
C GLY A 248 -5.39 6.42 0.89
N SER A 249 -5.21 7.67 0.47
CA SER A 249 -4.05 8.02 -0.36
C SER A 249 -2.80 7.72 0.46
N VAL A 250 -2.03 6.70 0.07
CA VAL A 250 -0.61 6.66 0.43
C VAL A 250 -0.03 7.87 -0.29
N GLY A 251 0.15 8.97 0.44
CA GLY A 251 0.68 10.20 -0.11
C GLY A 251 1.96 9.86 -0.85
N GLU A 252 2.04 10.25 -2.13
CA GLU A 252 3.31 10.21 -2.82
C GLU A 252 4.32 10.95 -1.95
N ILE A 253 5.31 10.22 -1.44
CA ILE A 253 6.50 10.85 -0.87
C ILE A 253 7.15 11.52 -2.08
N LYS A 254 6.83 12.80 -2.30
CA LYS A 254 7.60 13.66 -3.18
C LYS A 254 9.03 13.54 -2.67
N LYS A 255 9.88 12.87 -3.45
CA LYS A 255 11.32 12.85 -3.22
C LYS A 255 11.76 14.31 -3.25
N VAL A 256 11.94 14.91 -2.09
CA VAL A 256 12.66 16.18 -1.97
C VAL A 256 14.08 15.86 -2.40
N ALA A 257 14.48 16.34 -3.58
CA ALA A 257 15.84 16.19 -4.04
C ALA A 257 16.78 16.85 -3.01
N PRO A 258 17.89 16.21 -2.62
CA PRO A 258 18.83 16.83 -1.71
C PRO A 258 19.34 18.15 -2.29
N PRO A 259 19.55 19.20 -1.45
CA PRO A 259 20.11 20.46 -1.91
C PRO A 259 21.46 20.20 -2.61
N LYS A 260 21.60 20.73 -3.84
CA LYS A 260 22.74 20.46 -4.72
C LYS A 260 24.05 21.15 -4.31
N GLU A 261 24.08 21.92 -3.24
CA GLU A 261 25.30 22.60 -2.80
C GLU A 261 25.82 22.00 -1.50
N LYS A 262 26.93 21.25 -1.63
CA LYS A 262 27.83 21.01 -0.51
C LYS A 262 28.49 22.36 -0.17
N PRO A 263 28.37 22.88 1.06
CA PRO A 263 29.17 24.02 1.46
C PRO A 263 30.65 23.65 1.36
N ARG A 264 31.40 24.45 0.60
CA ARG A 264 32.86 24.33 0.46
C ARG A 264 33.48 24.71 1.81
N VAL A 265 33.96 23.71 2.54
CA VAL A 265 34.74 23.93 3.77
C VAL A 265 36.11 24.46 3.36
N THR A 266 36.39 25.73 3.62
CA THR A 266 37.73 26.33 3.53
C THR A 266 38.51 26.09 4.82
N LYS A 267 39.85 26.08 4.72
CA LYS A 267 40.80 25.73 5.78
C LYS A 267 40.70 26.59 7.05
N ASP A 268 40.00 27.73 6.99
CA ASP A 268 39.92 28.68 8.10
C ASP A 268 38.98 28.22 9.23
N ASN A 269 38.18 27.18 9.01
CA ASN A 269 37.25 26.62 10.02
C ASN A 269 37.72 25.31 10.65
N LEU A 270 39.02 24.99 10.60
CA LEU A 270 39.56 23.74 11.15
C LEU A 270 40.19 23.90 12.56
N LEU A 271 40.08 25.05 13.21
CA LEU A 271 40.69 25.29 14.53
C LEU A 271 39.70 25.54 15.68
N ASP A 272 38.39 25.44 15.44
CA ASP A 272 37.36 25.57 16.48
C ASP A 272 36.56 24.26 16.69
N LEU A 273 37.25 23.12 16.76
CA LEU A 273 36.71 21.86 17.30
C LEU A 273 37.55 21.39 18.49
#